data_AF-A0A7S4QTZ5-F1
#
_entry.id   AF-A0A7S4QTZ5-F1
#
_cell.length_a   1.000
_cell.length_b   1.000
_cell.length_c   1.000
_cell.angle_alpha   90.00
_cell.angle_beta   90.00
_cell.angle_gamma   90.00
#
_symmetry.space_group_name_H-M   'P 1'
#
loop_
_entity.id
_entity.type
_entity.pdbx_description
1 polymer ?
#
loop_
_entity_poly.entity_id
_entity_poly.type
_entity_poly.pdbx_seq_one_letter_code
_entity_poly.pdbx_strand_id
1 'polypeptide(L)'
;DIYSSSWNSGIVQTVEEEIESLGQRACSYLGSHHTAKENRDNFRRCFLDMGHVLVELLWFKNTTKSVMCDVLEYCLSDDWGYSFLFKFGHCLQRGDESDTEVDRQVAQLIVAEFSHFKEVLTMVWNEETSQKPANDTVHGIKGQRRKGGIMEELHIKRDALLESFHSFDAQYKKLLGEYINPDADMNELIQTTAAITNKFKPLDCGSGWGEEVKQQIPYILAGVFTVFTIRRSGESYNRLSNGGNIEMSTKMLMKPHNIQ
;
A
#
# COMPACT_ATOMS: atom_id res chain seq x y z
N ASP A 1 -37.28 -34.61 7.51
CA ASP A 1 -35.86 -34.67 7.88
C ASP A 1 -35.30 -36.06 7.62
N ILE A 2 -34.67 -36.24 6.44
CA ILE A 2 -34.19 -37.54 5.95
C ILE A 2 -32.72 -37.78 6.30
N TYR A 3 -32.00 -36.75 6.79
CA TYR A 3 -30.65 -36.88 7.33
C TYR A 3 -30.70 -36.71 8.84
N SER A 4 -30.21 -37.70 9.61
CA SER A 4 -30.06 -37.55 11.04
C SER A 4 -29.07 -36.41 11.31
N SER A 5 -29.35 -35.59 12.33
CA SER A 5 -28.47 -34.51 12.78
C SER A 5 -27.01 -34.96 13.01
N SER A 6 -26.79 -36.25 13.26
CA SER A 6 -25.47 -36.86 13.43
C SER A 6 -24.64 -36.99 12.13
N TRP A 7 -25.27 -37.14 10.96
CA TRP A 7 -24.56 -37.20 9.67
C TRP A 7 -24.04 -35.82 9.28
N ASN A 8 -24.86 -34.80 9.48
CA ASN A 8 -24.47 -33.41 9.24
C ASN A 8 -23.35 -32.98 10.20
N SER A 9 -23.37 -33.39 11.47
CA SER A 9 -22.29 -33.08 12.40
C SER A 9 -20.96 -33.73 12.01
N GLY A 10 -20.98 -34.97 11.51
CA GLY A 10 -19.76 -35.66 11.08
C GLY A 10 -19.12 -35.03 9.83
N ILE A 11 -19.94 -34.61 8.86
CA ILE A 11 -19.46 -33.91 7.65
C ILE A 11 -18.87 -32.55 8.02
N VAL A 12 -19.56 -31.78 8.88
CA VAL A 12 -19.08 -30.47 9.36
C VAL A 12 -17.72 -30.63 10.04
N GLN A 13 -17.61 -31.55 10.99
CA GLN A 13 -16.34 -31.80 11.69
C GLN A 13 -15.22 -32.21 10.73
N THR A 14 -15.49 -33.09 9.77
CA THR A 14 -14.47 -33.53 8.80
C THR A 14 -13.95 -32.36 7.96
N VAL A 15 -14.84 -31.46 7.53
CA VAL A 15 -14.44 -30.28 6.76
C VAL A 15 -13.63 -29.30 7.61
N GLU A 16 -14.04 -29.08 8.87
CA GLU A 16 -13.27 -28.23 9.81
C GLU A 16 -11.87 -28.80 10.08
N GLU A 17 -11.76 -30.11 10.31
CA GLU A 17 -10.47 -30.80 10.49
C GLU A 17 -9.57 -30.70 9.26
N GLU A 18 -10.14 -30.78 8.05
CA GLU A 18 -9.38 -30.60 6.81
C GLU A 18 -8.89 -29.14 6.65
N ILE A 19 -9.73 -28.15 6.99
CA ILE A 19 -9.32 -26.74 7.00
C ILE A 19 -8.16 -26.52 7.97
N GLU A 20 -8.25 -27.08 9.18
CA GLU A 20 -7.16 -27.00 10.17
C GLU A 20 -5.89 -27.70 9.68
N SER A 21 -6.01 -28.87 9.05
CA SER A 21 -4.90 -29.61 8.43
C SER A 21 -4.20 -28.79 7.35
N LEU A 22 -4.97 -28.11 6.48
CA LEU A 22 -4.43 -27.18 5.48
C LEU A 22 -3.63 -26.04 6.13
N GLY A 23 -4.17 -25.46 7.21
CA GLY A 23 -3.48 -24.41 7.98
C GLY A 23 -2.17 -24.89 8.61
N GLN A 24 -2.18 -26.03 9.29
CA GLN A 24 -0.99 -26.63 9.90
C GLN A 24 0.06 -26.95 8.83
N ARG A 25 -0.36 -27.48 7.68
CA ARG A 25 0.51 -27.77 6.55
C ARG A 25 1.13 -26.48 5.99
N ALA A 26 0.35 -25.41 5.87
CA ALA A 26 0.86 -24.11 5.45
C ALA A 26 1.91 -23.57 6.44
N CYS A 27 1.67 -23.65 7.75
CA CYS A 27 2.65 -23.28 8.77
C CYS A 27 3.94 -24.11 8.69
N SER A 28 3.84 -25.40 8.36
CA SER A 28 5.03 -26.27 8.22
C SER A 28 6.00 -25.79 7.12
N TYR A 29 5.50 -25.09 6.10
CA TYR A 29 6.33 -24.49 5.06
C TYR A 29 7.01 -23.19 5.49
N LEU A 30 6.61 -22.59 6.61
CA LEU A 30 7.10 -21.31 7.10
C LEU A 30 8.21 -21.41 8.16
N GLY A 31 8.77 -22.60 8.41
CA GLY A 31 9.73 -22.81 9.51
C GLY A 31 11.04 -21.99 9.41
N SER A 32 11.41 -21.50 8.22
CA SER A 32 12.49 -20.52 8.04
C SER A 32 12.31 -19.77 6.73
N HIS A 33 12.99 -18.62 6.57
CA HIS A 33 12.99 -17.88 5.31
C HIS A 33 13.43 -18.71 4.10
N HIS A 34 14.40 -19.62 4.28
CA HIS A 34 14.86 -20.50 3.22
C HIS A 34 13.80 -21.54 2.86
N THR A 35 13.25 -22.22 3.86
CA THR A 35 12.18 -23.22 3.70
C THR A 35 10.95 -22.62 3.04
N ALA A 36 10.54 -21.41 3.45
CA ALA A 36 9.40 -20.69 2.90
C ALA A 36 9.59 -20.35 1.42
N LYS A 37 10.82 -19.99 1.01
CA LYS A 37 11.14 -19.74 -0.39
C LYS A 37 11.08 -21.00 -1.24
N GLU A 38 11.64 -22.11 -0.75
CA GLU A 38 11.65 -23.39 -1.47
C GLU A 38 10.25 -24.00 -1.59
N ASN A 39 9.40 -23.77 -0.59
CA ASN A 39 8.04 -24.32 -0.52
C ASN A 39 6.96 -23.32 -0.87
N ARG A 40 7.31 -22.19 -1.51
CA ARG A 40 6.37 -21.10 -1.82
C ARG A 40 5.14 -21.59 -2.58
N ASP A 41 5.32 -22.47 -3.55
CA ASP A 41 4.22 -22.97 -4.39
C ASP A 41 3.30 -23.93 -3.60
N ASN A 42 3.86 -24.72 -2.68
CA ASN A 42 3.07 -25.60 -1.79
C ASN A 42 2.29 -24.78 -0.76
N PHE A 43 2.91 -23.74 -0.20
CA PHE A 43 2.25 -22.76 0.66
C PHE A 43 1.08 -22.09 -0.09
N ARG A 44 1.33 -21.64 -1.33
CA ARG A 44 0.32 -21.05 -2.19
C ARG A 44 -0.87 -21.98 -2.44
N ARG A 45 -0.62 -23.25 -2.77
CA ARG A 45 -1.70 -24.24 -2.98
C ARG A 45 -2.59 -24.37 -1.76
N CYS A 46 -2.01 -24.45 -0.55
CA CYS A 46 -2.80 -24.51 0.68
C CYS A 46 -3.70 -23.26 0.84
N PHE A 47 -3.19 -22.08 0.50
CA PHE A 47 -3.98 -20.85 0.52
C PHE A 47 -5.09 -20.81 -0.53
N LEU A 48 -4.85 -21.34 -1.73
CA LEU A 48 -5.86 -21.44 -2.78
C LEU A 48 -6.94 -22.46 -2.40
N ASP A 49 -6.55 -23.63 -1.85
CA ASP A 49 -7.49 -24.65 -1.38
C ASP A 49 -8.42 -24.08 -0.29
N MET A 50 -7.86 -23.37 0.70
CA MET A 50 -8.65 -22.65 1.71
C MET A 50 -9.47 -21.51 1.08
N GLY A 51 -8.94 -20.83 0.06
CA GLY A 51 -9.66 -19.80 -0.70
C GLY A 51 -10.90 -20.35 -1.42
N HIS A 52 -10.80 -21.54 -2.01
CA HIS A 52 -11.95 -22.22 -2.62
C HIS A 52 -13.02 -22.52 -1.57
N VAL A 53 -12.63 -22.99 -0.38
CA VAL A 53 -13.56 -23.17 0.75
C VAL A 53 -14.25 -21.85 1.13
N LEU A 54 -13.53 -20.72 1.16
CA LEU A 54 -14.13 -19.41 1.45
C LEU A 54 -15.20 -18.99 0.45
N VAL A 55 -15.02 -19.33 -0.83
CA VAL A 55 -15.92 -18.93 -1.93
C VAL A 55 -17.09 -19.90 -2.06
N GLU A 56 -16.82 -21.20 -2.04
CA GLU A 56 -17.79 -22.24 -2.36
C GLU A 56 -18.59 -22.70 -1.13
N LEU A 57 -18.00 -22.64 0.07
CA LEU A 57 -18.57 -23.22 1.29
C LEU A 57 -18.78 -22.16 2.38
N LEU A 58 -19.74 -21.26 2.14
CA LEU A 58 -20.06 -20.12 3.03
C LEU A 58 -20.24 -20.47 4.51
N TRP A 59 -20.72 -21.68 4.83
CA TRP A 59 -20.92 -22.11 6.21
C TRP A 59 -19.60 -22.22 7.00
N PHE A 60 -18.50 -22.55 6.33
CA PHE A 60 -17.16 -22.69 6.94
C PHE A 60 -16.30 -21.44 6.79
N LYS A 61 -16.88 -20.34 6.26
CA LYS A 61 -16.16 -19.11 5.96
C LYS A 61 -15.42 -18.55 7.18
N ASN A 62 -16.06 -18.55 8.35
CA ASN A 62 -15.46 -17.99 9.57
C ASN A 62 -14.30 -18.87 10.08
N THR A 63 -14.48 -20.19 10.11
CA THR A 63 -13.43 -21.14 10.51
C THR A 63 -12.23 -21.02 9.58
N THR A 64 -12.46 -21.01 8.27
CA THR A 64 -11.40 -20.88 7.26
C THR A 64 -10.67 -19.55 7.38
N LYS A 65 -11.41 -18.44 7.58
CA LYS A 65 -10.79 -17.14 7.83
C LYS A 65 -9.90 -17.14 9.07
N SER A 66 -10.37 -17.75 10.16
CA SER A 66 -9.59 -17.84 11.40
C SER A 66 -8.28 -18.56 11.14
N VAL A 67 -8.33 -19.75 10.54
CA VAL A 67 -7.14 -20.55 10.24
C VAL A 67 -6.17 -19.82 9.30
N MET A 68 -6.69 -19.19 8.24
CA MET A 68 -5.85 -18.40 7.34
C MET A 68 -5.21 -17.19 8.05
N CYS A 69 -5.94 -16.51 8.93
CA CYS A 69 -5.37 -15.44 9.76
C CYS A 69 -4.25 -15.97 10.65
N ASP A 70 -4.44 -17.10 11.33
CA ASP A 70 -3.43 -17.70 12.21
C ASP A 70 -2.15 -18.03 11.43
N VAL A 71 -2.26 -18.53 10.19
CA VAL A 71 -1.10 -18.80 9.33
C VAL A 71 -0.39 -17.51 8.90
N LEU A 72 -1.14 -16.47 8.57
CA LEU A 72 -0.57 -15.17 8.19
C LEU A 72 0.13 -14.50 9.38
N GLU A 73 -0.48 -14.55 10.57
CA GLU A 73 0.10 -14.06 11.83
C GLU A 73 1.36 -14.85 12.20
N TYR A 74 1.33 -16.18 12.03
CA TYR A 74 2.51 -17.03 12.22
C TYR A 74 3.66 -16.59 11.29
N CYS A 75 3.37 -16.30 10.02
CA CYS A 75 4.38 -15.78 9.10
C CYS A 75 4.98 -14.46 9.59
N LEU A 76 4.15 -13.56 10.14
CA LEU A 76 4.58 -12.26 10.66
C LEU A 76 5.29 -12.32 12.02
N SER A 77 5.41 -13.49 12.63
CA SER A 77 6.16 -13.66 13.88
C SER A 77 7.68 -13.46 13.71
N ASP A 78 8.18 -13.59 12.48
CA ASP A 78 9.57 -13.35 12.11
C ASP A 78 9.74 -12.09 11.22
N ASP A 79 10.90 -11.43 11.34
CA ASP A 79 11.22 -10.21 10.57
C ASP A 79 11.16 -10.38 9.05
N TRP A 80 11.49 -11.58 8.55
CA TRP A 80 11.45 -11.89 7.11
C TRP A 80 10.02 -12.10 6.59
N GLY A 81 9.06 -12.36 7.48
CA GLY A 81 7.68 -12.67 7.17
C GLY A 81 6.97 -11.61 6.37
N TYR A 82 7.17 -10.34 6.73
CA TYR A 82 6.59 -9.19 6.01
C TYR A 82 7.02 -9.16 4.53
N SER A 83 8.31 -9.38 4.26
CA SER A 83 8.87 -9.40 2.90
C SER A 83 8.32 -10.60 2.10
N PHE A 84 8.17 -11.75 2.75
CA PHE A 84 7.58 -12.93 2.15
C PHE A 84 6.10 -12.74 1.82
N LEU A 85 5.27 -12.33 2.79
CA LEU A 85 3.83 -12.11 2.58
C LEU A 85 3.55 -11.04 1.54
N PHE A 86 4.37 -9.98 1.49
CA PHE A 86 4.22 -8.96 0.47
C PHE A 86 4.44 -9.50 -0.94
N LYS A 87 5.51 -10.26 -1.16
CA LYS A 87 5.78 -10.93 -2.44
C LYS A 87 4.69 -11.94 -2.78
N PHE A 88 4.27 -12.73 -1.81
CA PHE A 88 3.22 -13.71 -1.96
C PHE A 88 1.89 -13.07 -2.35
N GLY A 89 1.45 -12.04 -1.63
CA GLY A 89 0.23 -11.30 -1.95
C GLY A 89 0.31 -10.62 -3.31
N HIS A 90 1.46 -10.08 -3.71
CA HIS A 90 1.66 -9.54 -5.05
C HIS A 90 1.53 -10.61 -6.16
N CYS A 91 2.07 -11.81 -5.94
CA CYS A 91 1.88 -12.95 -6.84
C CYS A 91 0.40 -13.35 -6.94
N LEU A 92 -0.31 -13.40 -5.82
CA LEU A 92 -1.76 -13.69 -5.79
C LEU A 92 -2.56 -12.63 -6.57
N GLN A 93 -2.26 -11.35 -6.38
CA GLN A 93 -2.98 -10.25 -7.02
C GLN A 93 -2.87 -10.28 -8.56
N ARG A 94 -1.65 -10.52 -9.07
CA ARG A 94 -1.40 -10.58 -10.52
C ARG A 94 -1.96 -11.84 -11.15
N GLY A 95 -2.05 -12.93 -10.38
CA GLY A 95 -2.48 -14.22 -10.90
C GLY A 95 -1.49 -14.83 -11.89
N ASP A 96 -0.24 -14.39 -11.86
CA ASP A 96 0.83 -14.78 -12.80
C ASP A 96 1.13 -16.29 -12.77
N GLU A 97 0.72 -16.97 -11.70
CA GLU A 97 1.04 -18.38 -11.45
C GLU A 97 -0.22 -19.26 -11.34
N SER A 98 -1.42 -18.73 -11.65
CA SER A 98 -2.69 -19.47 -11.54
C SER A 98 -2.97 -20.29 -12.80
N ASP A 99 -3.22 -21.59 -12.60
CA ASP A 99 -3.48 -22.53 -13.68
C ASP A 99 -4.87 -22.32 -14.31
N THR A 100 -5.81 -21.73 -13.55
CA THR A 100 -7.19 -21.49 -13.99
C THR A 100 -7.66 -20.05 -13.70
N GLU A 101 -8.71 -19.63 -14.43
CA GLU A 101 -9.39 -18.35 -14.17
C GLU A 101 -10.02 -18.31 -12.77
N VAL A 102 -10.55 -19.45 -12.31
CA VAL A 102 -11.16 -19.57 -10.99
C VAL A 102 -10.11 -19.36 -9.90
N ASP A 103 -8.94 -19.99 -10.02
CA ASP A 103 -7.84 -19.79 -9.08
C ASP A 103 -7.35 -18.34 -9.05
N ARG A 104 -7.37 -17.65 -10.20
CA ARG A 104 -7.04 -16.22 -10.26
C ARG A 104 -8.05 -15.38 -9.47
N GLN A 105 -9.34 -15.63 -9.65
CA GLN A 105 -10.39 -14.92 -8.91
C GLN A 105 -10.30 -15.18 -7.41
N VAL A 106 -10.08 -16.44 -7.02
CA VAL A 106 -9.87 -16.83 -5.61
C VAL A 106 -8.63 -16.15 -5.04
N ALA A 107 -7.51 -16.13 -5.76
CA ALA A 107 -6.29 -15.45 -5.32
C ALA A 107 -6.51 -13.96 -5.06
N GLN A 108 -7.21 -13.26 -5.95
CA GLN A 108 -7.54 -11.84 -5.78
C GLN A 108 -8.51 -11.61 -4.62
N LEU A 109 -9.48 -12.51 -4.41
CA LEU A 109 -10.38 -12.45 -3.26
C LEU A 109 -9.63 -12.58 -1.94
N ILE A 110 -8.65 -13.49 -1.86
CA ILE A 110 -7.79 -13.62 -0.66
C ILE A 110 -7.07 -12.30 -0.40
N VAL A 111 -6.44 -11.70 -1.41
CA VAL A 111 -5.72 -10.43 -1.23
C VAL A 111 -6.65 -9.31 -0.76
N ALA A 112 -7.89 -9.27 -1.25
CA ALA A 112 -8.88 -8.27 -0.85
C ALA A 112 -9.47 -8.49 0.56
N GLU A 113 -9.61 -9.74 0.98
CA GLU A 113 -10.30 -10.10 2.23
C GLU A 113 -9.40 -9.97 3.48
N PHE A 114 -8.10 -10.20 3.35
CA PHE A 114 -7.18 -10.22 4.49
C PHE A 114 -6.39 -8.91 4.61
N SER A 115 -6.49 -8.25 5.77
CA SER A 115 -5.78 -7.00 6.10
C SER A 115 -4.26 -7.14 6.02
N HIS A 116 -3.72 -8.35 6.18
CA HIS A 116 -2.31 -8.71 6.01
C HIS A 116 -1.74 -8.33 4.63
N PHE A 117 -2.59 -8.14 3.60
CA PHE A 117 -2.18 -7.74 2.26
C PHE A 117 -2.53 -6.29 1.92
N LYS A 118 -2.89 -5.46 2.90
CA LYS A 118 -3.28 -4.06 2.67
C LYS A 118 -2.19 -3.26 1.94
N GLU A 119 -0.93 -3.51 2.26
CA GLU A 119 0.22 -2.93 1.56
C GLU A 119 0.27 -3.33 0.08
N VAL A 120 -0.07 -4.58 -0.25
CA VAL A 120 -0.11 -5.07 -1.63
C VAL A 120 -1.20 -4.34 -2.42
N LEU A 121 -2.41 -4.22 -1.86
CA LEU A 121 -3.50 -3.47 -2.46
C LEU A 121 -3.12 -2.00 -2.69
N THR A 122 -2.46 -1.38 -1.71
CA THR A 122 -1.98 0.01 -1.81
C THR A 122 -0.97 0.15 -2.95
N MET A 123 -0.03 -0.80 -3.08
CA MET A 123 0.97 -0.76 -4.14
C MET A 123 0.35 -0.98 -5.52
N VAL A 124 -0.51 -1.99 -5.69
CA VAL A 124 -1.17 -2.32 -6.95
C VAL A 124 -2.04 -1.16 -7.41
N TRP A 125 -2.81 -0.58 -6.50
CA TRP A 125 -3.61 0.60 -6.83
C TRP A 125 -2.74 1.78 -7.27
N ASN A 126 -1.59 2.00 -6.63
CA ASN A 126 -0.62 3.01 -7.07
C ASN A 126 0.05 2.67 -8.42
N GLU A 127 0.11 1.40 -8.83
CA GLU A 127 0.57 0.99 -10.17
C GLU A 127 -0.49 1.22 -11.24
N GLU A 128 -1.74 0.90 -10.92
CA GLU A 128 -2.87 0.95 -11.85
C GLU A 128 -3.40 2.37 -12.03
N THR A 129 -3.28 3.23 -11.01
CA THR A 129 -3.57 4.67 -11.18
C THR A 129 -2.45 5.33 -11.99
N SER A 130 -2.62 5.28 -13.31
CA SER A 130 -1.85 6.07 -14.27
C SER A 130 -1.96 7.55 -13.90
N GLN A 131 -0.90 8.12 -13.32
CA GLN A 131 -0.82 9.55 -13.14
C GLN A 131 -0.64 10.19 -14.52
N LYS A 132 -1.56 11.07 -14.91
CA LYS A 132 -1.38 11.87 -16.12
C LYS A 132 -0.06 12.63 -16.00
N PRO A 133 0.73 12.73 -17.08
CA PRO A 133 1.92 13.57 -17.08
C PRO A 133 1.61 14.96 -16.50
N ALA A 134 2.53 15.50 -15.70
CA ALA A 134 2.35 16.82 -15.09
C ALA A 134 2.03 17.89 -16.13
N ASN A 135 2.65 17.78 -17.31
CA ASN A 135 2.38 18.63 -18.46
C ASN A 135 0.90 18.62 -18.87
N ASP A 136 0.33 17.43 -19.09
CA ASP A 136 -1.06 17.25 -19.50
C ASP A 136 -2.03 17.74 -18.42
N THR A 137 -1.66 17.49 -17.16
CA THR A 137 -2.44 17.95 -16.00
C THR A 137 -2.48 19.48 -15.95
N VAL A 138 -1.35 20.16 -16.05
CA VAL A 138 -1.27 21.63 -16.04
C VAL A 138 -1.99 22.26 -17.23
N HIS A 139 -1.90 21.64 -18.42
CA HIS A 139 -2.62 22.10 -19.61
C HIS A 139 -4.14 22.02 -19.45
N GLY A 140 -4.63 21.06 -18.65
CA GLY A 140 -6.05 20.90 -18.32
C GLY A 140 -6.63 21.90 -17.31
N ILE A 141 -5.80 22.67 -16.59
CA ILE A 141 -6.26 23.58 -15.54
C ILE A 141 -6.94 24.81 -16.15
N LYS A 142 -8.14 25.12 -15.66
CA LYS A 142 -8.91 26.33 -15.99
C LYS A 142 -9.13 27.16 -14.73
N GLY A 143 -8.74 28.42 -14.78
CA GLY A 143 -8.94 29.36 -13.69
C GLY A 143 -10.21 30.17 -13.94
N GLN A 144 -11.08 30.31 -12.95
CA GLN A 144 -12.28 31.14 -13.07
C GLN A 144 -12.47 31.96 -11.79
N ARG A 145 -12.90 33.21 -11.96
CA ARG A 145 -13.25 34.11 -10.86
C ARG A 145 -14.67 34.61 -11.04
N ARG A 146 -15.47 34.55 -9.98
CA ARG A 146 -16.79 35.15 -9.99
C ARG A 146 -16.71 36.61 -9.53
N LYS A 147 -17.14 37.55 -10.37
CA LYS A 147 -17.21 38.97 -10.04
C LYS A 147 -18.56 39.52 -10.49
N GLY A 148 -19.36 40.00 -9.54
CA GLY A 148 -20.68 40.58 -9.83
C GLY A 148 -21.67 39.63 -10.51
N GLY A 149 -21.56 38.31 -10.30
CA GLY A 149 -22.43 37.31 -10.93
C GLY A 149 -21.95 36.77 -12.28
N ILE A 150 -20.92 37.38 -12.88
CA ILE A 150 -20.28 36.93 -14.12
C ILE A 150 -19.05 36.07 -13.78
N MET A 151 -18.82 35.03 -14.57
CA MET A 151 -17.63 34.19 -14.51
C MET A 151 -16.57 34.75 -15.47
N GLU A 152 -15.45 35.22 -14.91
CA GLU A 152 -14.28 35.69 -15.66
C GLU A 152 -13.23 34.57 -15.69
N GLU A 153 -12.67 34.27 -16.87
CA GLU A 153 -11.56 33.32 -16.99
C GLU A 153 -10.27 33.98 -16.50
N LEU A 154 -9.52 33.26 -15.65
CA LEU A 154 -8.24 33.70 -15.13
C LEU A 154 -7.12 33.13 -16.00
N HIS A 155 -6.20 34.02 -16.38
CA HIS A 155 -4.97 33.59 -17.03
C HIS A 155 -4.07 32.82 -16.05
N ILE A 156 -3.78 31.57 -16.39
CA ILE A 156 -2.86 30.72 -15.63
C ILE A 156 -1.51 30.73 -16.33
N LYS A 157 -0.46 31.10 -15.59
CA LYS A 157 0.93 30.97 -16.02
C LYS A 157 1.36 29.50 -15.93
N ARG A 158 1.07 28.72 -16.98
CA ARG A 158 1.30 27.27 -17.03
C ARG A 158 2.77 26.90 -16.85
N ASP A 159 3.68 27.63 -17.49
CA ASP A 159 5.12 27.35 -17.40
C ASP A 159 5.65 27.52 -15.97
N ALA A 160 5.23 28.59 -15.29
CA ALA A 160 5.59 28.83 -13.89
C ALA A 160 5.02 27.75 -12.95
N LEU A 161 3.85 27.20 -13.27
CA LEU A 161 3.25 26.10 -12.50
C LEU A 161 4.01 24.78 -12.71
N LEU A 162 4.45 24.51 -13.95
CA LEU A 162 5.31 23.35 -14.24
C LEU A 162 6.67 23.46 -13.56
N GLU A 163 7.30 24.63 -13.60
CA GLU A 163 8.56 24.88 -12.90
C GLU A 163 8.41 24.71 -11.38
N SER A 164 7.29 25.19 -10.82
CA SER A 164 6.93 24.99 -9.42
C SER A 164 6.73 23.50 -9.09
N PHE A 165 6.09 22.74 -9.97
CA PHE A 165 5.95 21.29 -9.81
C PHE A 165 7.30 20.57 -9.83
N HIS A 166 8.20 20.93 -10.75
CA HIS A 166 9.54 20.32 -10.81
C HIS A 166 10.37 20.65 -9.57
N SER A 167 10.25 21.88 -9.05
CA SER A 167 10.89 22.30 -7.80
C SER A 167 10.37 21.49 -6.61
N PHE A 168 9.05 21.28 -6.54
CA PHE A 168 8.41 20.41 -5.57
C PHE A 168 8.92 18.96 -5.67
N ASP A 169 8.88 18.36 -6.86
CA ASP A 169 9.24 16.95 -7.08
C ASP A 169 10.71 16.68 -6.75
N ALA A 170 11.61 17.58 -7.16
CA ALA A 170 13.03 17.49 -6.84
C ALA A 170 13.27 17.57 -5.33
N GLN A 171 12.65 18.53 -4.63
CA GLN A 171 12.79 18.67 -3.19
C GLN A 171 12.17 17.50 -2.43
N TYR A 172 11.00 17.03 -2.87
CA TYR A 172 10.31 15.88 -2.27
C TYR A 172 11.18 14.61 -2.35
N LYS A 173 11.73 14.31 -3.53
CA LYS A 173 12.66 13.19 -3.73
C LYS A 173 13.92 13.31 -2.89
N LYS A 174 14.46 14.53 -2.76
CA LYS A 174 15.62 14.79 -1.90
C LYS A 174 15.33 14.45 -0.43
N LEU A 175 14.27 15.03 0.13
CA LEU A 175 13.89 14.82 1.53
C LEU A 175 13.52 13.35 1.81
N LEU A 176 12.86 12.69 0.87
CA LEU A 176 12.54 11.26 1.00
C LEU A 176 13.79 10.38 0.90
N GLY A 177 14.77 10.78 0.07
CA GLY A 177 16.09 10.14 0.02
C GLY A 177 16.87 10.26 1.33
N GLU A 178 16.74 11.39 2.03
CA GLU A 178 17.32 11.57 3.37
C GLU A 178 16.73 10.57 4.37
N TYR A 179 15.43 10.24 4.29
CA TYR A 179 14.78 9.23 5.13
C TYR A 179 15.25 7.79 4.85
N ILE A 180 15.57 7.48 3.59
CA ILE A 180 16.05 6.15 3.18
C ILE A 180 17.44 5.84 3.78
N ASN A 181 18.20 6.88 4.14
CA ASN A 181 19.52 6.74 4.76
C ASN A 181 19.41 6.02 6.13
N PRO A 182 20.17 4.95 6.39
CA PRO A 182 20.12 4.21 7.67
C PRO A 182 20.35 5.08 8.92
N ASP A 183 21.06 6.20 8.78
CA ASP A 183 21.40 7.12 9.87
C ASP A 183 20.42 8.31 9.99
N ALA A 184 19.28 8.27 9.31
CA ALA A 184 18.34 9.40 9.25
C ALA A 184 17.64 9.67 10.59
N ASP A 185 17.75 10.90 11.10
CA ASP A 185 16.93 11.35 12.24
C ASP A 185 15.58 11.89 11.76
N MET A 186 14.53 11.14 12.07
CA MET A 186 13.14 11.50 11.78
C MET A 186 12.70 12.81 12.44
N ASN A 187 13.21 13.10 13.63
CA ASN A 187 12.93 14.36 14.31
C ASN A 187 13.62 15.52 13.59
N GLU A 188 14.81 15.31 13.05
CA GLU A 188 15.53 16.30 12.25
C GLU A 188 14.80 16.62 10.94
N LEU A 189 14.23 15.63 10.26
CA LEU A 189 13.41 15.80 9.05
C LEU A 189 12.12 16.61 9.31
N ILE A 190 11.45 16.31 10.43
CA ILE A 190 10.26 17.06 10.88
C ILE A 190 10.65 18.48 11.29
N GLN A 191 11.75 18.66 12.02
CA GLN A 191 12.27 19.97 12.42
C GLN A 191 12.70 20.81 11.22
N THR A 192 13.32 20.20 10.20
CA THR A 192 13.70 20.86 8.95
C THR A 192 12.47 21.38 8.22
N THR A 193 11.42 20.55 8.12
CA THR A 193 10.13 20.94 7.52
C THR A 193 9.44 22.06 8.32
N ALA A 194 9.47 21.96 9.65
CA ALA A 194 8.93 22.98 10.55
C ALA A 194 9.73 24.30 10.49
N ALA A 195 11.05 24.22 10.33
CA ALA A 195 11.93 25.38 10.20
C ALA A 195 11.69 26.11 8.88
N ILE A 196 11.50 25.39 7.77
CA ILE A 196 11.11 25.96 6.49
C ILE A 196 9.79 26.73 6.66
N THR A 197 8.75 26.11 7.24
CA THR A 197 7.46 26.78 7.45
C THR A 197 7.49 27.93 8.46
N ASN A 198 8.32 27.85 9.50
CA ASN A 198 8.46 28.93 10.49
C ASN A 198 9.17 30.17 9.94
N LYS A 199 10.08 30.03 8.96
CA LYS A 199 10.72 31.17 8.28
C LYS A 199 9.73 32.08 7.57
N PHE A 200 8.53 31.59 7.28
CA PHE A 200 7.51 32.34 6.55
C PHE A 200 6.41 32.92 7.44
N LYS A 201 6.53 32.80 8.77
CA LYS A 201 5.58 33.42 9.70
C LYS A 201 5.96 34.87 10.02
N PRO A 202 4.98 35.79 10.14
CA PRO A 202 3.55 35.59 9.89
C PRO A 202 3.21 35.69 8.39
N LEU A 203 2.40 34.77 7.90
CA LEU A 203 1.78 34.89 6.57
C LEU A 203 0.51 35.73 6.71
N ASP A 204 0.50 36.94 6.17
CA ASP A 204 -0.74 37.71 6.02
C ASP A 204 -1.58 37.09 4.90
N CYS A 205 -2.74 36.55 5.27
CA CYS A 205 -3.70 35.97 4.33
C CYS A 205 -4.61 37.03 3.69
N GLY A 206 -4.62 38.27 4.19
CA GLY A 206 -5.56 39.33 3.78
C GLY A 206 -5.19 40.02 2.47
N SER A 207 -3.90 40.18 2.17
CA SER A 207 -3.40 40.87 0.97
C SER A 207 -3.00 39.93 -0.18
N GLY A 208 -3.09 38.62 0.05
CA GLY A 208 -2.57 37.59 -0.85
C GLY A 208 -1.07 37.37 -0.67
N TRP A 209 -0.57 36.23 -1.13
CA TRP A 209 0.85 35.91 -1.00
C TRP A 209 1.68 36.64 -2.06
N GLY A 210 2.76 37.30 -1.63
CA GLY A 210 3.75 37.89 -2.53
C GLY A 210 4.51 36.85 -3.35
N GLU A 211 5.22 37.27 -4.40
CA GLU A 211 5.97 36.35 -5.28
C GLU A 211 7.05 35.56 -4.54
N GLU A 212 7.71 36.17 -3.56
CA GLU A 212 8.69 35.49 -2.71
C GLU A 212 8.07 34.32 -1.94
N VAL A 213 6.90 34.51 -1.34
CA VAL A 213 6.16 33.44 -0.65
C VAL A 213 5.72 32.37 -1.64
N LYS A 214 5.24 32.76 -2.83
CA LYS A 214 4.81 31.81 -3.88
C LYS A 214 5.93 30.88 -4.34
N GLN A 215 7.13 31.40 -4.49
CA GLN A 215 8.31 30.59 -4.85
C GLN A 215 8.70 29.57 -3.78
N GLN A 216 8.26 29.76 -2.53
CA GLN A 216 8.58 28.89 -1.41
C GLN A 216 7.52 27.79 -1.18
N ILE A 217 6.32 27.97 -1.74
CA ILE A 217 5.22 26.98 -1.66
C ILE A 217 5.67 25.57 -2.09
N PRO A 218 6.40 25.37 -3.21
CA PRO A 218 6.83 24.04 -3.63
C PRO A 218 7.67 23.32 -2.56
N TYR A 219 8.56 24.04 -1.88
CA TYR A 219 9.42 23.47 -0.84
C TYR A 219 8.65 23.14 0.44
N ILE A 220 7.70 24.00 0.82
CA ILE A 220 6.81 23.75 1.95
C ILE A 220 5.94 22.51 1.68
N LEU A 221 5.32 22.45 0.50
CA LEU A 221 4.52 21.30 0.09
C LEU A 221 5.37 20.04 0.05
N ALA A 222 6.59 20.10 -0.50
CA ALA A 222 7.49 18.95 -0.53
C ALA A 222 7.74 18.39 0.89
N GLY A 223 8.07 19.24 1.85
CA GLY A 223 8.29 18.81 3.24
C GLY A 223 7.04 18.22 3.90
N VAL A 224 5.86 18.85 3.72
CA VAL A 224 4.60 18.33 4.24
C VAL A 224 4.28 16.96 3.64
N PHE A 225 4.42 16.81 2.33
CA PHE A 225 4.19 15.54 1.64
C PHE A 225 5.21 14.48 2.04
N THR A 226 6.48 14.81 2.22
CA THR A 226 7.49 13.87 2.72
C THR A 226 7.12 13.36 4.11
N VAL A 227 6.75 14.24 5.05
CA VAL A 227 6.31 13.82 6.40
C VAL A 227 5.08 12.92 6.31
N PHE A 228 4.11 13.25 5.44
CA PHE A 228 2.93 12.42 5.23
C PHE A 228 3.29 11.04 4.68
N THR A 229 4.11 10.97 3.62
CA THR A 229 4.59 9.71 3.03
C THR A 229 5.28 8.84 4.06
N ILE A 230 6.22 9.41 4.83
CA ILE A 230 6.92 8.65 5.86
C ILE A 230 5.95 8.16 6.95
N ARG A 231 5.02 9.01 7.40
CA ARG A 231 4.01 8.59 8.39
C ARG A 231 3.08 7.50 7.89
N ARG A 232 2.77 7.47 6.59
CA ARG A 232 1.84 6.50 6.00
C ARG A 232 2.50 5.19 5.59
N SER A 233 3.76 5.22 5.16
CA SER A 233 4.42 4.03 4.61
C SER A 233 5.88 3.87 4.97
N GLY A 234 6.43 4.73 5.82
CA GLY A 234 7.75 4.54 6.40
C GLY A 234 7.84 3.29 7.26
N GLU A 235 6.78 2.96 8.01
CA GLU A 235 6.75 1.71 8.79
C GLU A 235 6.76 0.47 7.89
N SER A 236 5.94 0.46 6.83
CA SER A 236 5.96 -0.61 5.82
C SER A 236 7.30 -0.69 5.09
N TYR A 237 7.92 0.45 4.77
CA TYR A 237 9.28 0.52 4.23
C TYR A 237 10.29 -0.15 5.17
N ASN A 238 10.31 0.23 6.45
CA ASN A 238 11.23 -0.31 7.46
C ASN A 238 11.08 -1.83 7.60
N ARG A 239 9.84 -2.32 7.68
CA ARG A 239 9.56 -3.78 7.77
C ARG A 239 10.07 -4.54 6.55
N LEU A 240 9.85 -4.03 5.34
CA LEU A 240 10.26 -4.69 4.10
C LEU A 240 11.76 -4.56 3.80
N SER A 241 12.36 -3.44 4.21
CA SER A 241 13.80 -3.17 4.17
C SER A 241 14.56 -4.19 5.02
N ASN A 242 14.13 -4.39 6.26
CA ASN A 242 14.74 -5.36 7.18
C ASN A 242 14.63 -6.80 6.68
N GLY A 243 13.54 -7.12 5.96
CA GLY A 243 13.35 -8.40 5.27
C GLY A 243 14.16 -8.57 3.97
N GLY A 244 15.12 -7.68 3.67
CA GLY A 244 16.09 -7.82 2.58
C GLY A 244 15.57 -7.47 1.18
N ASN A 245 14.47 -6.71 1.05
CA ASN A 245 13.89 -6.35 -0.24
C ASN A 245 13.87 -4.83 -0.48
N ILE A 246 15.08 -4.26 -0.64
CA ILE A 246 15.30 -2.81 -0.76
C ILE A 246 14.59 -2.20 -1.98
N GLU A 247 14.64 -2.86 -3.14
CA GLU A 247 14.00 -2.32 -4.35
C GLU A 247 12.48 -2.15 -4.17
N MET A 248 11.85 -3.15 -3.57
CA MET A 248 10.40 -3.15 -3.34
C MET A 248 10.00 -2.19 -2.22
N SER A 249 10.79 -2.12 -1.14
CA SER A 249 10.54 -1.17 -0.06
C SER A 249 10.65 0.26 -0.58
N THR A 250 11.69 0.58 -1.37
CA THR A 250 11.82 1.89 -2.02
C THR A 250 10.65 2.18 -2.95
N LYS A 251 10.18 1.21 -3.75
CA LYS A 251 8.99 1.40 -4.61
C LYS A 251 7.71 1.67 -3.80
N MET A 252 7.53 1.03 -2.64
CA MET A 252 6.39 1.32 -1.75
C MET A 252 6.46 2.72 -1.17
N LEU A 253 7.65 3.15 -0.74
CA LEU A 253 7.86 4.46 -0.13
C LEU A 253 7.76 5.60 -1.15
N MET A 254 8.31 5.41 -2.35
CA MET A 254 8.44 6.45 -3.38
C MET A 254 7.17 6.64 -4.22
N LYS A 255 6.16 5.78 -4.06
CA LYS A 255 4.90 5.96 -4.78
C LYS A 255 4.01 6.94 -4.02
N PRO A 256 3.55 8.02 -4.65
CA PRO A 256 2.64 8.95 -4.01
C PRO A 256 1.37 8.19 -3.63
N HIS A 257 1.16 8.01 -2.33
CA HIS A 257 -0.18 7.73 -1.83
C HIS A 257 -1.05 8.86 -2.36
N ASN A 258 -2.08 8.53 -3.14
CA ASN A 258 -3.07 9.55 -3.47
C ASN A 258 -3.54 10.16 -2.16
N ILE A 259 -3.18 11.41 -1.97
CA ILE A 259 -3.74 12.26 -0.94
C ILE A 259 -5.09 12.68 -1.51
N GLN A 260 -6.10 11.83 -1.29
CA GLN A 260 -7.50 12.20 -1.46
C GLN A 260 -7.99 12.95 -0.23
#